data_AF-A0A1T2X1V3-F1
#
_entry.id   AF-A0A1T2X1V3-F1
#
_cell.length_a   1.000
_cell.length_b   1.000
_cell.length_c   1.000
_cell.angle_alpha   90.00
_cell.angle_beta   90.00
_cell.angle_gamma   90.00
#
_symmetry.space_group_name_H-M   'P 1'
#
loop_
_entity.id
_entity.type
_entity.pdbx_description
1 polymer ?
#
loop_
_entity_poly.entity_id
_entity_poly.type
_entity_poly.pdbx_seq_one_letter_code
_entity_poly.pdbx_strand_id
1 'polypeptide(L)'
;MKWKLSVVTALSAIILMTSVPAYAAVEPQSTKETVGQVQSKIDFQSVRYVNPLNGSVYYNVGGQQGEEYWRTIVERTKDGKLLRWEDGFSGIYGGERTAPSVSVEYTRRIDESNMQMSYLDVKNETVHEGANYNYSPDGTWSYVSQISFTPTYTKLNSYWFKNTATGDIEERFSSPAYIHAEWLPDSRLLMSRYSEKSQQNEIVMYTPATNKFEFLMYGTLTGYSSSHHAMLYVNNEPSRQEKVYDFRTKKSRLLTDAKERDSFSFYNQMWKEYDKLPKLDPQLDVMKLPVKSIDLVSDHLHTVQIDGKKVDVPYLLKKEGTLWIPVMQLADALHWTIQGKDLRAGKYRYGIKTDTHRVELAPSNSQIIDGHLFMTRGHLKSLGYGDVTISSKR
;
A
#
# COMPACT_ATOMS: atom_id res chain seq x y z
N MET A 1 -62.81 38.70 -52.46
CA MET A 1 -61.35 38.88 -52.26
C MET A 1 -60.77 37.50 -51.97
N LYS A 2 -60.13 36.77 -52.92
CA LYS A 2 -58.74 36.92 -53.41
C LYS A 2 -57.77 37.04 -52.21
N TRP A 3 -56.89 36.09 -51.85
CA TRP A 3 -56.06 35.14 -52.61
C TRP A 3 -55.77 33.83 -51.84
N LYS A 4 -55.46 32.77 -52.60
CA LYS A 4 -54.75 31.56 -52.17
C LYS A 4 -53.26 31.85 -51.96
N LEU A 5 -52.60 31.12 -51.07
CA LEU A 5 -51.33 30.47 -51.41
C LEU A 5 -51.14 29.19 -50.58
N SER A 6 -50.95 28.09 -51.31
CA SER A 6 -50.47 26.82 -50.81
C SER A 6 -48.94 26.85 -50.69
N VAL A 7 -48.37 25.80 -50.09
CA VAL A 7 -47.16 25.06 -50.52
C VAL A 7 -46.05 24.91 -49.45
N VAL A 8 -45.77 23.62 -49.18
CA VAL A 8 -44.49 22.95 -48.88
C VAL A 8 -44.05 22.69 -47.43
N THR A 9 -44.10 21.39 -47.16
CA THR A 9 -43.32 20.50 -46.30
C THR A 9 -41.83 20.85 -46.18
N ALA A 10 -41.30 20.80 -44.96
CA ALA A 10 -39.92 20.37 -44.73
C ALA A 10 -39.80 19.75 -43.33
N LEU A 11 -39.60 18.43 -43.30
CA LEU A 11 -38.88 17.78 -42.21
C LEU A 11 -37.50 18.45 -42.10
N SER A 12 -37.12 18.84 -40.90
CA SER A 12 -35.71 19.00 -40.57
C SER A 12 -35.50 18.57 -39.13
N ALA A 13 -34.81 17.43 -39.01
CA ALA A 13 -34.28 16.91 -37.77
C ALA A 13 -33.40 17.97 -37.11
N ILE A 14 -33.75 18.40 -35.91
CA ILE A 14 -32.79 19.09 -35.04
C ILE A 14 -31.89 18.01 -34.46
N ILE A 15 -30.79 17.74 -35.17
CA ILE A 15 -29.60 17.13 -34.60
C ILE A 15 -29.04 18.18 -33.64
N LEU A 16 -29.31 18.01 -32.34
CA LEU A 16 -28.51 18.65 -31.31
C LEU A 16 -27.14 17.97 -31.33
N MET A 17 -26.26 18.46 -32.22
CA MET A 17 -24.82 18.23 -32.09
C MET A 17 -24.37 18.99 -30.85
N THR A 18 -24.46 18.33 -29.69
CA THR A 18 -23.61 18.69 -28.56
C THR A 18 -22.18 18.35 -28.98
N SER A 19 -21.46 19.34 -29.48
CA SER A 19 -20.00 19.26 -29.56
C SER A 19 -19.51 19.07 -28.13
N VAL A 20 -19.23 17.82 -27.77
CA VAL A 20 -18.40 17.49 -26.62
C VAL A 20 -17.05 18.16 -26.90
N PRO A 21 -16.58 19.12 -26.09
CA PRO A 21 -15.20 19.53 -26.22
C PRO A 21 -14.37 18.29 -25.87
N ALA A 22 -13.72 17.72 -26.88
CA ALA A 22 -12.59 16.85 -26.67
C ALA A 22 -11.58 17.67 -25.86
N TYR A 23 -11.50 17.41 -24.56
CA TYR A 23 -10.37 17.84 -23.75
C TYR A 23 -9.18 17.02 -24.24
N ALA A 24 -8.57 17.49 -25.32
CA ALA A 24 -7.18 17.20 -25.61
C ALA A 24 -6.40 17.60 -24.35
N ALA A 25 -5.60 16.67 -23.83
CA ALA A 25 -4.61 16.97 -22.83
C ALA A 25 -3.81 18.18 -23.32
N VAL A 26 -3.96 19.30 -22.62
CA VAL A 26 -3.06 20.44 -22.81
C VAL A 26 -1.70 19.92 -22.35
N GLU A 27 -0.84 19.57 -23.30
CA GLU A 27 0.59 19.47 -23.03
C GLU A 27 0.98 20.77 -22.34
N PRO A 28 1.53 20.73 -21.11
CA PRO A 28 2.08 21.94 -20.55
C PRO A 28 3.22 22.37 -21.47
N GLN A 29 2.99 23.48 -22.18
CA GLN A 29 4.06 24.19 -22.86
C GLN A 29 5.04 24.63 -21.78
N SER A 30 6.09 23.83 -21.60
CA SER A 30 7.31 24.20 -20.89
C SER A 30 7.89 25.40 -21.63
N THR A 31 7.62 26.60 -21.11
CA THR A 31 8.47 27.75 -21.34
C THR A 31 9.84 27.39 -20.78
N LYS A 32 10.74 26.98 -21.67
CA LYS A 32 12.19 26.93 -21.40
C LYS A 32 12.69 28.36 -21.21
N GLU A 33 12.39 28.95 -20.06
CA GLU A 33 13.25 30.00 -19.54
C GLU A 33 14.58 29.35 -19.17
N THR A 34 15.64 29.88 -19.75
CA THR A 34 17.01 29.46 -19.46
C THR A 34 17.38 30.03 -18.09
N VAL A 35 16.86 29.40 -17.04
CA VAL A 35 17.23 29.72 -15.65
C VAL A 35 18.68 29.28 -15.48
N GLY A 36 19.53 30.22 -15.05
CA GLY A 36 20.94 29.97 -14.77
C GLY A 36 21.13 28.73 -13.90
N GLN A 37 22.25 28.03 -14.09
CA GLN A 37 22.61 26.77 -13.40
C GLN A 37 22.33 26.83 -11.88
N VAL A 38 21.14 26.43 -11.47
CA VAL A 38 20.86 26.06 -10.08
C VAL A 38 21.25 24.59 -9.97
N GLN A 39 22.38 24.32 -9.33
CA GLN A 39 22.76 22.95 -8.95
C GLN A 39 21.69 22.41 -8.01
N SER A 40 20.99 21.35 -8.42
CA SER A 40 20.15 20.55 -7.52
C SER A 40 21.07 19.83 -6.53
N LYS A 41 21.44 20.53 -5.44
CA LYS A 41 22.25 19.95 -4.36
C LYS A 41 21.44 18.92 -3.60
N ILE A 42 22.11 17.87 -3.13
CA ILE A 42 21.49 16.86 -2.29
C ILE A 42 21.44 17.37 -0.85
N ASP A 43 20.25 17.60 -0.33
CA ASP A 43 20.05 17.98 1.09
C ASP A 43 19.93 16.75 1.98
N PHE A 44 19.32 15.67 1.46
CA PHE A 44 19.25 14.39 2.15
C PHE A 44 19.54 13.22 1.20
N GLN A 45 20.22 12.22 1.75
CA GLN A 45 20.39 10.92 1.10
C GLN A 45 20.43 9.83 2.15
N SER A 46 19.92 8.66 1.80
CA SER A 46 20.01 7.46 2.62
C SER A 46 19.96 6.24 1.73
N VAL A 47 20.85 5.26 1.94
CA VAL A 47 20.66 3.95 1.34
C VAL A 47 19.45 3.31 1.99
N ARG A 48 18.49 2.85 1.17
CA ARG A 48 17.27 2.21 1.65
C ARG A 48 17.10 0.77 1.23
N TYR A 49 17.85 0.33 0.23
CA TYR A 49 17.83 -1.05 -0.21
C TYR A 49 19.14 -1.40 -0.93
N VAL A 50 19.58 -2.65 -0.76
CA VAL A 50 20.66 -3.25 -1.54
C VAL A 50 20.10 -4.52 -2.16
N ASN A 51 20.12 -4.59 -3.49
CA ASN A 51 19.66 -5.76 -4.22
C ASN A 51 20.71 -6.88 -4.09
N PRO A 52 20.39 -8.00 -3.43
CA PRO A 52 21.35 -9.09 -3.24
C PRO A 52 21.64 -9.88 -4.53
N LEU A 53 20.78 -9.79 -5.55
CA LEU A 53 20.90 -10.54 -6.80
C LEU A 53 21.96 -9.92 -7.73
N ASN A 54 21.97 -8.59 -7.85
CA ASN A 54 22.86 -7.89 -8.78
C ASN A 54 23.86 -6.95 -8.09
N GLY A 55 23.71 -6.69 -6.78
CA GLY A 55 24.58 -5.80 -6.02
C GLY A 55 24.28 -4.31 -6.17
N SER A 56 23.18 -3.92 -6.83
CA SER A 56 22.75 -2.52 -6.92
C SER A 56 22.38 -1.97 -5.55
N VAL A 57 22.75 -0.71 -5.32
CA VAL A 57 22.45 0.04 -4.09
C VAL A 57 21.47 1.15 -4.43
N TYR A 58 20.36 1.24 -3.70
CA TYR A 58 19.31 2.22 -3.93
C TYR A 58 19.28 3.25 -2.82
N TYR A 59 19.36 4.51 -3.22
CA TYR A 59 19.37 5.68 -2.37
C TYR A 59 18.04 6.41 -2.50
N ASN A 60 17.39 6.72 -1.37
CA ASN A 60 16.38 7.78 -1.37
C ASN A 60 17.13 9.10 -1.24
N VAL A 61 16.94 9.98 -2.22
CA VAL A 61 17.64 11.25 -2.34
C VAL A 61 16.62 12.37 -2.49
N GLY A 62 16.94 13.55 -1.97
CA GLY A 62 16.20 14.74 -2.32
C GLY A 62 16.81 16.01 -1.79
N GLY A 63 16.14 17.10 -2.10
CA GLY A 63 16.59 18.44 -1.78
C GLY A 63 15.59 19.51 -2.18
N GLN A 64 16.02 20.75 -2.13
CA GLN A 64 15.22 21.91 -2.49
C GLN A 64 15.71 22.55 -3.79
N GLN A 65 14.76 23.00 -4.61
CA GLN A 65 15.00 23.83 -5.78
C GLN A 65 14.04 25.02 -5.72
N GLY A 66 14.53 26.17 -5.25
CA GLY A 66 13.66 27.29 -4.91
C GLY A 66 12.75 26.93 -3.73
N GLU A 67 11.44 27.08 -3.89
CA GLU A 67 10.43 26.72 -2.88
C GLU A 67 9.95 25.26 -3.02
N GLU A 68 10.34 24.55 -4.08
CA GLU A 68 9.91 23.19 -4.33
C GLU A 68 10.88 22.18 -3.72
N TYR A 69 10.31 21.18 -3.06
CA TYR A 69 11.05 20.05 -2.52
C TYR A 69 10.89 18.84 -3.43
N TRP A 70 12.00 18.24 -3.84
CA TRP A 70 12.02 17.08 -4.71
C TRP A 70 12.53 15.84 -3.97
N ARG A 71 12.04 14.67 -4.38
CA ARG A 71 12.51 13.35 -3.95
C ARG A 71 12.59 12.41 -5.13
N THR A 72 13.58 11.53 -5.13
CA THR A 72 13.73 10.50 -6.15
C THR A 72 14.54 9.32 -5.61
N ILE A 73 14.56 8.24 -6.37
CA ILE A 73 15.40 7.07 -6.14
C ILE A 73 16.60 7.15 -7.06
N VAL A 74 17.81 7.06 -6.49
CA VAL A 74 19.05 6.91 -7.26
C VAL A 74 19.56 5.48 -7.07
N GLU A 75 19.82 4.79 -8.17
CA GLU A 75 20.46 3.49 -8.19
C GLU A 75 21.95 3.65 -8.49
N ARG A 76 22.80 3.04 -7.66
CA ARG A 76 24.19 2.77 -8.00
C ARG A 76 24.32 1.31 -8.37
N THR A 77 24.57 1.04 -9.64
CA THR A 77 24.82 -0.32 -10.14
C THR A 77 26.14 -0.88 -9.61
N LYS A 78 26.34 -2.19 -9.72
CA LYS A 78 27.54 -2.88 -9.23
C LYS A 78 28.86 -2.36 -9.82
N ASP A 79 28.85 -1.90 -11.06
CA ASP A 79 29.98 -1.27 -11.75
C ASP A 79 30.17 0.21 -11.36
N GLY A 80 29.29 0.76 -10.54
CA GLY A 80 29.37 2.11 -9.97
C GLY A 80 28.66 3.20 -10.78
N LYS A 81 27.97 2.86 -11.87
CA LYS A 81 27.15 3.82 -12.62
C LYS A 81 25.98 4.29 -11.77
N LEU A 82 25.67 5.59 -11.86
CA LEU A 82 24.53 6.20 -11.20
C LEU A 82 23.40 6.39 -12.20
N LEU A 83 22.19 5.97 -11.81
CA LEU A 83 20.95 6.11 -12.56
C LEU A 83 19.91 6.74 -11.64
N ARG A 84 19.10 7.65 -12.17
CA ARG A 84 17.92 8.16 -11.46
C ARG A 84 16.69 7.42 -11.97
N TRP A 85 15.80 6.98 -11.09
CA TRP A 85 14.50 6.47 -11.53
C TRP A 85 13.66 7.61 -12.12
N GLU A 86 12.77 7.27 -13.03
CA GLU A 86 11.86 8.25 -13.61
C GLU A 86 10.95 8.91 -12.57
N ASP A 87 10.36 10.05 -12.95
CA ASP A 87 9.50 10.83 -12.06
C ASP A 87 8.25 10.02 -11.65
N GLY A 88 7.73 10.28 -10.45
CA GLY A 88 6.64 9.51 -9.85
C GLY A 88 7.11 8.44 -8.85
N PHE A 89 8.39 8.06 -8.85
CA PHE A 89 8.98 7.18 -7.83
C PHE A 89 9.79 7.99 -6.82
N SER A 90 9.26 8.15 -5.60
CA SER A 90 9.83 9.08 -4.60
C SER A 90 10.56 8.43 -3.43
N GLY A 91 10.52 7.10 -3.33
CA GLY A 91 11.33 6.37 -2.34
C GLY A 91 11.20 4.86 -2.41
N ILE A 92 12.24 4.16 -1.97
CA ILE A 92 12.28 2.72 -1.77
C ILE A 92 12.59 2.42 -0.30
N TYR A 93 12.11 1.30 0.22
CA TYR A 93 12.29 0.88 1.62
C TYR A 93 12.45 -0.65 1.70
N GLY A 94 13.65 -1.10 2.06
CA GLY A 94 13.94 -2.53 2.24
C GLY A 94 13.24 -3.14 3.46
N GLY A 95 12.84 -4.41 3.31
CA GLY A 95 12.49 -5.33 4.40
C GLY A 95 13.41 -6.55 4.36
N GLU A 96 13.65 -7.22 5.49
CA GLU A 96 14.55 -8.40 5.54
C GLU A 96 14.03 -9.60 4.73
N ARG A 97 12.71 -9.78 4.72
CA ARG A 97 12.05 -11.00 4.22
C ARG A 97 10.95 -10.70 3.20
N THR A 98 10.87 -9.45 2.75
CA THR A 98 9.88 -8.98 1.78
C THR A 98 10.56 -8.23 0.66
N ALA A 99 9.88 -8.16 -0.48
CA ALA A 99 10.26 -7.22 -1.52
C ALA A 99 10.37 -5.81 -0.92
N PRO A 100 11.29 -4.96 -1.39
CA PRO A 100 11.36 -3.59 -0.89
C PRO A 100 10.11 -2.85 -1.35
N SER A 101 9.51 -2.08 -0.43
CA SER A 101 8.37 -1.24 -0.76
C SER A 101 8.83 -0.03 -1.56
N VAL A 102 8.01 0.43 -2.49
CA VAL A 102 8.25 1.59 -3.33
C VAL A 102 7.10 2.57 -3.16
N SER A 103 7.42 3.83 -2.85
CA SER A 103 6.49 4.93 -2.86
C SER A 103 6.34 5.43 -4.30
N VAL A 104 5.14 5.27 -4.82
CA VAL A 104 4.73 5.78 -6.13
C VAL A 104 3.70 6.88 -5.90
N GLU A 105 3.89 8.02 -6.58
CA GLU A 105 3.01 9.19 -6.52
C GLU A 105 1.89 9.05 -7.54
N TYR A 106 0.64 9.00 -7.07
CA TYR A 106 -0.53 8.87 -7.94
C TYR A 106 -1.34 10.16 -7.97
N THR A 107 -1.78 10.57 -9.17
CA THR A 107 -2.64 11.74 -9.36
C THR A 107 -4.13 11.44 -9.15
N ARG A 108 -4.53 10.17 -8.99
CA ARG A 108 -5.93 9.73 -8.88
C ARG A 108 -6.19 8.90 -7.62
N ARG A 109 -6.39 9.56 -6.48
CA ARG A 109 -6.86 8.90 -5.25
C ARG A 109 -8.13 9.56 -4.71
N ILE A 110 -8.89 8.74 -3.98
CA ILE A 110 -10.16 9.10 -3.35
C ILE A 110 -9.92 9.81 -1.99
N ASP A 111 -8.71 9.73 -1.45
CA ASP A 111 -8.27 10.47 -0.25
C ASP A 111 -7.07 11.39 -0.52
N GLU A 112 -6.72 12.22 0.46
CA GLU A 112 -5.61 13.19 0.41
C GLU A 112 -4.21 12.54 0.46
N SER A 113 -4.10 11.21 0.55
CA SER A 113 -2.81 10.51 0.65
C SER A 113 -2.32 10.07 -0.73
N ASN A 114 -1.40 10.83 -1.32
CA ASN A 114 -0.89 10.60 -2.69
C ASN A 114 0.07 9.38 -2.82
N MET A 115 0.22 8.54 -1.79
CA MET A 115 1.19 7.44 -1.77
C MET A 115 0.51 6.07 -1.67
N GLN A 116 0.60 5.26 -2.73
CA GLN A 116 0.37 3.81 -2.61
C GLN A 116 1.68 3.12 -2.34
N MET A 117 1.71 2.26 -1.34
CA MET A 117 2.84 1.34 -1.17
C MET A 117 2.75 0.29 -2.28
N SER A 118 3.68 0.38 -3.22
CA SER A 118 3.96 -0.62 -4.25
C SER A 118 5.16 -1.44 -3.80
N TYR A 119 5.57 -2.45 -4.55
CA TYR A 119 6.79 -3.22 -4.23
C TYR A 119 7.61 -3.50 -5.47
N LEU A 120 8.93 -3.58 -5.33
CA LEU A 120 9.82 -3.93 -6.44
C LEU A 120 9.95 -5.45 -6.54
N ASP A 121 9.59 -6.02 -7.68
CA ASP A 121 10.09 -7.34 -8.07
C ASP A 121 11.55 -7.19 -8.48
N VAL A 122 12.42 -7.53 -7.54
CA VAL A 122 13.88 -7.37 -7.64
C VAL A 122 14.47 -8.24 -8.76
N LYS A 123 13.80 -9.34 -9.14
CA LYS A 123 14.28 -10.25 -10.18
C LYS A 123 14.01 -9.70 -11.58
N ASN A 124 12.81 -9.15 -11.78
CA ASN A 124 12.37 -8.64 -13.07
C ASN A 124 12.60 -7.12 -13.21
N GLU A 125 12.99 -6.44 -12.13
CA GLU A 125 13.15 -4.98 -12.03
C GLU A 125 11.87 -4.19 -12.37
N THR A 126 10.71 -4.76 -12.04
CA THR A 126 9.39 -4.16 -12.25
C THR A 126 8.79 -3.72 -10.90
N VAL A 127 8.08 -2.59 -10.87
CA VAL A 127 7.34 -2.18 -9.68
C VAL A 127 5.89 -2.63 -9.80
N HIS A 128 5.40 -3.30 -8.77
CA HIS A 128 4.05 -3.86 -8.73
C HIS A 128 3.15 -3.02 -7.82
N GLU A 129 2.04 -2.54 -8.38
CA GLU A 129 0.98 -1.90 -7.60
C GLU A 129 0.22 -2.95 -6.80
N GLY A 130 0.31 -2.87 -5.48
CA GLY A 130 -0.37 -3.82 -4.62
C GLY A 130 0.23 -3.90 -3.24
N ALA A 131 -0.44 -4.63 -2.36
CA ALA A 131 0.04 -4.84 -1.00
C ALA A 131 1.35 -5.64 -1.00
N ASN A 132 2.40 -5.07 -0.40
CA ASN A 132 3.64 -5.78 -0.11
C ASN A 132 3.42 -6.73 1.08
N TYR A 133 3.09 -7.98 0.78
CA TYR A 133 2.78 -8.97 1.80
C TYR A 133 4.04 -9.50 2.51
N ASN A 134 3.96 -9.66 3.82
CA ASN A 134 4.95 -10.36 4.64
C ASN A 134 4.64 -11.86 4.65
N TYR A 135 5.44 -12.65 3.95
CA TYR A 135 5.23 -14.10 3.79
C TYR A 135 5.73 -14.90 4.98
N SER A 136 4.97 -15.95 5.35
CA SER A 136 5.43 -16.97 6.28
C SER A 136 6.64 -17.72 5.71
N PRO A 137 7.49 -18.34 6.54
CA PRO A 137 8.67 -19.07 6.07
C PRO A 137 8.34 -20.22 5.12
N ASP A 138 7.17 -20.85 5.29
CA ASP A 138 6.68 -21.90 4.38
C ASP A 138 5.92 -21.36 3.16
N GLY A 139 5.72 -20.05 3.05
CA GLY A 139 4.99 -19.39 1.97
C GLY A 139 3.49 -19.68 1.92
N THR A 140 2.91 -20.39 2.89
CA THR A 140 1.47 -20.77 2.89
C THR A 140 0.57 -19.58 3.23
N TRP A 141 1.08 -18.68 4.07
CA TRP A 141 0.37 -17.50 4.51
C TRP A 141 1.21 -16.27 4.25
N SER A 142 0.53 -15.13 4.12
CA SER A 142 1.19 -13.84 4.19
C SER A 142 0.26 -12.82 4.81
N TYR A 143 0.80 -11.73 5.34
CA TYR A 143 -0.01 -10.68 5.93
C TYR A 143 0.44 -9.28 5.54
N VAL A 144 -0.49 -8.35 5.55
CA VAL A 144 -0.22 -6.91 5.40
C VAL A 144 -1.05 -6.15 6.43
N SER A 145 -0.50 -5.05 6.94
CA SER A 145 -1.26 -4.09 7.74
C SER A 145 -1.74 -2.96 6.83
N GLN A 146 -3.03 -2.65 6.87
CA GLN A 146 -3.61 -1.53 6.13
C GLN A 146 -4.37 -0.63 7.08
N ILE A 147 -4.34 0.67 6.78
CA ILE A 147 -5.00 1.68 7.61
C ILE A 147 -6.43 1.88 7.13
N SER A 148 -7.35 1.97 8.09
CA SER A 148 -8.71 2.46 7.89
C SER A 148 -9.07 3.43 9.01
N PHE A 149 -10.20 4.12 8.87
CA PHE A 149 -10.69 5.05 9.89
C PHE A 149 -12.14 4.71 10.23
N THR A 150 -12.46 4.74 11.53
CA THR A 150 -13.86 4.65 11.99
C THR A 150 -14.63 5.92 11.64
N PRO A 151 -15.97 5.91 11.71
CA PRO A 151 -16.78 7.12 11.56
C PRO A 151 -16.42 8.25 12.56
N THR A 152 -15.78 7.91 13.68
CA THR A 152 -15.30 8.85 14.70
C THR A 152 -13.86 9.29 14.48
N TYR A 153 -13.26 9.05 13.30
CA TYR A 153 -11.87 9.37 12.96
C TYR A 153 -10.81 8.64 13.79
N THR A 154 -11.17 7.50 14.39
CA THR A 154 -10.19 6.65 15.05
C THR A 154 -9.46 5.85 13.98
N LYS A 155 -8.15 6.04 13.88
CA LYS A 155 -7.28 5.22 13.03
C LYS A 155 -7.34 3.76 13.50
N LEU A 156 -7.51 2.83 12.57
CA LEU A 156 -7.42 1.40 12.78
C LEU A 156 -6.36 0.81 11.86
N ASN A 157 -5.51 -0.05 12.42
CA ASN A 157 -4.59 -0.89 11.68
C ASN A 157 -5.24 -2.27 11.55
N SER A 158 -5.69 -2.61 10.35
CA SER A 158 -6.29 -3.89 10.00
C SER A 158 -5.23 -4.85 9.49
N TYR A 159 -5.21 -6.09 10.00
CA TYR A 159 -4.24 -7.10 9.61
C TYR A 159 -4.92 -8.13 8.72
N TRP A 160 -4.59 -8.05 7.43
CA TRP A 160 -5.16 -8.86 6.37
C TRP A 160 -4.24 -10.03 6.07
N PHE A 161 -4.78 -11.24 6.17
CA PHE A 161 -4.04 -12.47 5.92
C PHE A 161 -4.46 -13.07 4.58
N LYS A 162 -3.49 -13.28 3.70
CA LYS A 162 -3.66 -13.97 2.43
C LYS A 162 -3.26 -15.43 2.58
N ASN A 163 -4.15 -16.35 2.26
CA ASN A 163 -3.80 -17.74 2.01
C ASN A 163 -3.26 -17.85 0.58
N THR A 164 -2.03 -18.33 0.40
CA THR A 164 -1.42 -18.35 -0.94
C THR A 164 -1.97 -19.44 -1.84
N ALA A 165 -2.54 -20.52 -1.27
CA ALA A 165 -3.14 -21.60 -2.05
C ALA A 165 -4.53 -21.23 -2.61
N THR A 166 -5.33 -20.47 -1.86
CA THR A 166 -6.68 -20.05 -2.30
C THR A 166 -6.69 -18.65 -2.92
N GLY A 167 -5.78 -17.78 -2.52
CA GLY A 167 -5.77 -16.35 -2.84
C GLY A 167 -6.72 -15.52 -1.96
N ASP A 168 -7.43 -16.15 -1.02
CA ASP A 168 -8.35 -15.45 -0.12
C ASP A 168 -7.59 -14.52 0.82
N ILE A 169 -8.10 -13.29 0.96
CA ILE A 169 -7.56 -12.28 1.87
C ILE A 169 -8.63 -11.94 2.91
N GLU A 170 -8.35 -12.19 4.18
CA GLU A 170 -9.31 -11.99 5.27
C GLU A 170 -8.71 -11.16 6.42
N GLU A 171 -9.48 -10.21 6.95
CA GLU A 171 -9.12 -9.52 8.18
C GLU A 171 -9.19 -10.51 9.34
N ARG A 172 -8.08 -10.70 10.04
CA ARG A 172 -8.04 -11.59 11.21
C ARG A 172 -8.22 -10.83 12.51
N PHE A 173 -7.71 -9.60 12.55
CA PHE A 173 -7.83 -8.69 13.69
C PHE A 173 -7.52 -7.26 13.24
N SER A 174 -7.96 -6.29 14.04
CA SER A 174 -7.63 -4.89 13.88
C SER A 174 -7.31 -4.28 15.25
N SER A 175 -6.58 -3.17 15.25
CA SER A 175 -6.18 -2.47 16.47
C SER A 175 -5.99 -0.98 16.22
N PRO A 176 -6.41 -0.09 17.14
CA PRO A 176 -6.12 1.34 17.03
C PRO A 176 -4.61 1.63 17.14
N ALA A 177 -3.86 0.78 17.84
CA ALA A 177 -2.42 0.81 17.90
C ALA A 177 -1.78 -0.08 16.83
N TYR A 178 -0.58 0.30 16.38
CA TYR A 178 0.26 -0.58 15.57
C TYR A 178 0.68 -1.81 16.41
N ILE A 179 0.70 -2.98 15.79
CA ILE A 179 1.11 -4.26 16.38
C ILE A 179 2.41 -4.65 15.70
N HIS A 180 3.45 -4.84 16.51
CA HIS A 180 4.66 -5.49 16.05
C HIS A 180 4.37 -6.98 15.86
N ALA A 181 4.67 -7.50 14.67
CA ALA A 181 4.38 -8.87 14.30
C ALA A 181 5.55 -9.47 13.50
N GLU A 182 6.03 -10.63 13.91
CA GLU A 182 7.15 -11.34 13.27
C GLU A 182 6.81 -12.79 13.02
N TRP A 183 7.24 -13.31 11.87
CA TRP A 183 7.09 -14.73 11.58
C TRP A 183 8.13 -15.56 12.34
N LEU A 184 7.66 -16.55 13.07
CA LEU A 184 8.49 -17.61 13.64
C LEU A 184 8.79 -18.68 12.57
N PRO A 185 9.86 -19.48 12.73
CA PRO A 185 10.24 -20.52 11.76
C PRO A 185 9.17 -21.58 11.50
N ASP A 186 8.21 -21.74 12.42
CA ASP A 186 7.08 -22.66 12.33
C ASP A 186 5.80 -22.01 11.76
N SER A 187 5.94 -20.85 11.10
CA SER A 187 4.84 -20.11 10.47
C SER A 187 3.73 -19.65 11.43
N ARG A 188 4.03 -19.51 12.72
CA ARG A 188 3.20 -18.72 13.65
C ARG A 188 3.70 -17.28 13.67
N LEU A 189 2.83 -16.31 13.94
CA LEU A 189 3.25 -14.93 14.19
C LEU A 189 3.47 -14.72 15.68
N LEU A 190 4.66 -14.26 16.05
CA LEU A 190 4.90 -13.61 17.33
C LEU A 190 4.37 -12.18 17.26
N MET A 191 3.53 -11.78 18.20
CA MET A 191 2.87 -10.48 18.19
C MET A 191 2.91 -9.81 19.55
N SER A 192 3.01 -8.48 19.57
CA SER A 192 2.75 -7.67 20.77
C SER A 192 1.56 -6.74 20.55
N ARG A 193 0.53 -6.89 21.37
CA ARG A 193 -0.74 -6.16 21.25
C ARG A 193 -1.27 -5.73 22.62
N TYR A 194 -2.19 -4.78 22.62
CA TYR A 194 -2.95 -4.45 23.83
C TYR A 194 -4.11 -5.45 24.03
N SER A 195 -4.25 -5.95 25.24
CA SER A 195 -5.33 -6.84 25.66
C SER A 195 -6.42 -6.03 26.34
N GLU A 196 -7.58 -5.85 25.70
CA GLU A 196 -8.72 -5.15 26.31
C GLU A 196 -9.20 -5.85 27.59
N LYS A 197 -9.16 -7.19 27.61
CA LYS A 197 -9.58 -8.00 28.76
C LYS A 197 -8.68 -7.79 29.98
N SER A 198 -7.36 -7.77 29.76
CA SER A 198 -6.38 -7.65 30.85
C SER A 198 -5.89 -6.22 31.05
N GLN A 199 -6.37 -5.27 30.24
CA GLN A 199 -6.03 -3.85 30.22
C GLN A 199 -4.52 -3.56 30.21
N GLN A 200 -3.77 -4.36 29.45
CA GLN A 200 -2.31 -4.22 29.36
C GLN A 200 -1.77 -4.90 28.09
N ASN A 201 -0.51 -4.61 27.75
CA ASN A 201 0.15 -5.26 26.62
C ASN A 201 0.41 -6.75 26.91
N GLU A 202 0.16 -7.58 25.91
CA GLU A 202 0.48 -9.01 25.92
C GLU A 202 1.33 -9.37 24.70
N ILE A 203 2.17 -10.39 24.90
CA ILE A 203 2.87 -11.06 23.83
C ILE A 203 2.15 -12.39 23.59
N VAL A 204 1.79 -12.62 22.33
CA VAL A 204 1.01 -13.79 21.90
C VAL A 204 1.65 -14.42 20.67
N MET A 205 1.35 -15.69 20.46
CA MET A 205 1.58 -16.37 19.18
C MET A 205 0.25 -16.55 18.47
N TYR A 206 0.19 -16.20 17.20
CA TYR A 206 -0.99 -16.36 16.35
C TYR A 206 -0.76 -17.44 15.29
N THR A 207 -1.71 -18.35 15.15
CA THR A 207 -1.69 -19.41 14.13
C THR A 207 -2.74 -19.13 13.06
N PRO A 208 -2.35 -18.67 11.85
CA PRO A 208 -3.30 -18.29 10.80
C PRO A 208 -4.24 -19.42 10.38
N ALA A 209 -3.74 -20.65 10.30
CA ALA A 209 -4.51 -21.82 9.86
C ALA A 209 -5.70 -22.16 10.78
N THR A 210 -5.59 -21.88 12.08
CA THR A 210 -6.64 -22.18 13.07
C THR A 210 -7.33 -20.93 13.60
N ASN A 211 -6.83 -19.74 13.21
CA ASN A 211 -7.25 -18.45 13.74
C ASN A 211 -7.21 -18.39 15.29
N LYS A 212 -6.18 -18.99 15.91
CA LYS A 212 -6.03 -19.04 17.37
C LYS A 212 -4.85 -18.21 17.85
N PHE A 213 -5.06 -17.55 18.99
CA PHE A 213 -4.03 -16.88 19.77
C PHE A 213 -3.62 -17.75 20.96
N GLU A 214 -2.33 -17.90 21.17
CA GLU A 214 -1.72 -18.53 22.35
C GLU A 214 -1.02 -17.43 23.16
N PHE A 215 -1.42 -17.27 24.42
CA PHE A 215 -0.80 -16.32 25.32
C PHE A 215 0.60 -16.80 25.73
N LEU A 216 1.60 -15.92 25.61
CA LEU A 216 2.94 -16.18 26.15
C LEU A 216 3.14 -15.50 27.50
N MET A 217 2.97 -14.18 27.54
CA MET A 217 3.20 -13.38 28.74
C MET A 217 2.62 -11.96 28.60
N TYR A 218 2.49 -11.27 29.73
CA TYR A 218 2.25 -9.83 29.73
C TYR A 218 3.56 -9.08 29.54
N GLY A 219 3.58 -8.15 28.59
CA GLY A 219 4.78 -7.41 28.24
C GLY A 219 4.69 -6.79 26.85
N THR A 220 5.75 -6.07 26.50
CA THR A 220 5.92 -5.48 25.17
C THR A 220 7.11 -6.13 24.49
N LEU A 221 6.91 -6.62 23.27
CA LEU A 221 7.97 -7.15 22.43
C LEU A 221 8.83 -5.98 21.93
N THR A 222 10.14 -6.03 22.15
CA THR A 222 11.09 -4.98 21.72
C THR A 222 12.09 -5.49 20.69
N GLY A 223 12.13 -6.79 20.44
CA GLY A 223 12.93 -7.37 19.39
C GLY A 223 12.71 -8.87 19.21
N TYR A 224 13.10 -9.41 18.06
CA TYR A 224 13.08 -10.83 17.75
C TYR A 224 14.34 -11.21 16.98
N SER A 225 14.90 -12.39 17.30
CA SER A 225 16.06 -12.91 16.59
C SER A 225 15.81 -14.36 16.19
N SER A 226 15.62 -14.59 14.88
CA SER A 226 15.41 -15.95 14.38
C SER A 226 16.63 -16.84 14.54
N SER A 227 17.84 -16.29 14.42
CA SER A 227 19.10 -17.03 14.58
C SER A 227 19.33 -17.49 16.02
N HIS A 228 18.96 -16.66 16.99
CA HIS A 228 19.08 -17.00 18.41
C HIS A 228 17.88 -17.81 18.94
N HIS A 229 16.81 -17.97 18.15
CA HIS A 229 15.54 -18.54 18.60
C HIS A 229 15.05 -17.91 19.90
N ALA A 230 15.07 -16.57 19.95
CA ALA A 230 14.76 -15.81 21.15
C ALA A 230 14.06 -14.49 20.81
N MET A 231 13.40 -13.90 21.80
CA MET A 231 12.84 -12.56 21.72
C MET A 231 13.39 -11.66 22.83
N LEU A 232 13.49 -10.37 22.52
CA LEU A 232 13.73 -9.32 23.49
C LEU A 232 12.40 -8.69 23.89
N TYR A 233 12.17 -8.55 25.18
CA TYR A 233 10.92 -7.99 25.69
C TYR A 233 11.12 -7.24 26.99
N VAL A 234 10.10 -6.47 27.37
CA VAL A 234 9.98 -5.82 28.68
C VAL A 234 8.67 -6.20 29.32
N ASN A 235 8.67 -6.39 30.64
CA ASN A 235 7.44 -6.52 31.41
C ASN A 235 6.66 -5.19 31.45
N ASN A 236 5.36 -5.25 31.73
CA ASN A 236 4.52 -4.07 31.98
C ASN A 236 4.73 -3.51 33.40
N GLU A 237 5.98 -3.25 33.76
CA GLU A 237 6.37 -2.70 35.07
C GLU A 237 7.19 -1.41 34.87
N PRO A 238 7.20 -0.47 35.83
CA PRO A 238 7.85 0.83 35.67
C PRO A 238 9.34 0.76 35.32
N SER A 239 10.07 -0.23 35.83
CA SER A 239 11.52 -0.37 35.58
C SER A 239 11.84 -0.72 34.13
N ARG A 240 10.88 -1.33 33.40
CA ARG A 240 10.98 -1.68 31.97
C ARG A 240 12.30 -2.39 31.62
N GLN A 241 12.82 -3.23 32.52
CA GLN A 241 14.07 -3.94 32.28
C GLN A 241 13.93 -4.93 31.13
N GLU A 242 14.83 -4.85 30.17
CA GLU A 242 14.85 -5.75 29.03
C GLU A 242 15.31 -7.14 29.42
N LYS A 243 14.58 -8.12 28.89
CA LYS A 243 14.77 -9.54 29.14
C LYS A 243 14.81 -10.27 27.80
N VAL A 244 15.65 -11.29 27.75
CA VAL A 244 15.73 -12.23 26.63
C VAL A 244 14.95 -13.48 27.02
N TYR A 245 13.96 -13.85 26.22
CA TYR A 245 13.23 -15.11 26.35
C TYR A 245 13.71 -16.08 25.26
N ASP A 246 14.28 -17.21 25.65
CA ASP A 246 14.71 -18.26 24.73
C ASP A 246 13.55 -19.27 24.50
N PHE A 247 13.13 -19.43 23.25
CA PHE A 247 11.99 -20.28 22.89
C PHE A 247 12.25 -21.78 23.08
N ARG A 248 13.52 -22.21 23.08
CA ARG A 248 13.90 -23.63 23.23
C ARG A 248 13.84 -24.04 24.70
N THR A 249 14.36 -23.20 25.59
CA THR A 249 14.40 -23.47 27.03
C THR A 249 13.17 -22.96 27.78
N LYS A 250 12.38 -22.06 27.15
CA LYS A 250 11.23 -21.37 27.73
C LYS A 250 11.59 -20.58 29.00
N LYS A 251 12.81 -20.05 29.06
CA LYS A 251 13.33 -19.28 30.20
C LYS A 251 13.68 -17.87 29.77
N SER A 252 13.46 -16.94 30.71
CA SER A 252 13.89 -15.56 30.57
C SER A 252 15.14 -15.28 31.38
N ARG A 253 15.98 -14.36 30.91
CA ARG A 253 17.06 -13.74 31.66
C ARG A 253 17.12 -12.24 31.39
N LEU A 254 17.74 -11.48 32.30
CA LEU A 254 18.03 -10.08 32.05
C LEU A 254 19.00 -9.95 30.87
N LEU A 255 18.79 -8.93 30.04
CA LEU A 255 19.76 -8.50 29.05
C LEU A 255 20.87 -7.73 29.77
N THR A 256 22.11 -8.20 29.67
CA THR A 256 23.28 -7.58 30.32
C THR A 256 24.30 -7.03 29.34
N ASP A 257 24.17 -7.33 28.04
CA ASP A 257 25.10 -6.90 27.00
C ASP A 257 24.37 -6.09 25.92
N ALA A 258 24.87 -4.88 25.65
CA ALA A 258 24.35 -4.02 24.59
C ALA A 258 24.60 -4.59 23.19
N LYS A 259 25.67 -5.37 22.98
CA LYS A 259 25.92 -6.05 21.70
C LYS A 259 24.92 -7.14 21.44
N GLU A 260 24.47 -7.83 22.50
CA GLU A 260 23.40 -8.81 22.37
C GLU A 260 22.09 -8.11 21.96
N ARG A 261 21.73 -6.97 22.57
CA ARG A 261 20.54 -6.18 22.19
C ARG A 261 20.45 -5.96 20.68
N ASP A 262 21.58 -5.60 20.07
CA ASP A 262 21.67 -5.31 18.64
C ASP A 262 21.28 -6.51 17.75
N SER A 263 21.39 -7.74 18.25
CA SER A 263 21.01 -8.98 17.53
C SER A 263 19.50 -9.26 17.51
N PHE A 264 18.71 -8.52 18.29
CA PHE A 264 17.25 -8.62 18.37
C PHE A 264 16.54 -7.46 17.68
N SER A 265 17.28 -6.46 17.19
CA SER A 265 16.70 -5.18 16.80
C SER A 265 15.70 -5.33 15.64
N PHE A 266 14.46 -4.87 15.86
CA PHE A 266 13.52 -4.55 14.77
C PHE A 266 14.08 -3.47 13.84
N TYR A 267 14.87 -2.56 14.40
CA TYR A 267 15.66 -1.56 13.67
C TYR A 267 16.96 -2.22 13.22
N ASN A 268 16.75 -3.01 12.18
CA ASN A 268 17.62 -3.91 11.46
C ASN A 268 19.14 -3.60 11.52
N GLN A 269 19.94 -4.64 11.76
CA GLN A 269 21.38 -4.65 11.52
C GLN A 269 21.72 -4.17 10.10
N MET A 270 20.86 -4.45 9.12
CA MET A 270 20.92 -3.96 7.74
C MET A 270 21.04 -2.43 7.67
N TRP A 271 20.32 -1.66 8.49
CA TRP A 271 20.42 -0.19 8.44
C TRP A 271 21.82 0.28 8.85
N LYS A 272 22.40 -0.35 9.88
CA LYS A 272 23.78 -0.08 10.30
C LYS A 272 24.79 -0.48 9.22
N GLU A 273 24.54 -1.55 8.47
CA GLU A 273 25.38 -1.92 7.33
C GLU A 273 25.20 -0.96 6.14
N TYR A 274 23.98 -0.49 5.90
CA TYR A 274 23.67 0.49 4.85
C TYR A 274 24.33 1.84 5.12
N ASP A 275 24.42 2.26 6.39
CA ASP A 275 25.13 3.49 6.79
C ASP A 275 26.65 3.43 6.52
N LYS A 276 27.23 2.23 6.39
CA LYS A 276 28.65 2.06 6.02
C LYS A 276 28.89 2.13 4.52
N LEU A 277 27.83 2.07 3.70
CA LEU A 277 27.98 2.13 2.25
C LEU A 277 28.37 3.55 1.81
N PRO A 278 29.08 3.69 0.67
CA PRO A 278 29.50 4.99 0.19
C PRO A 278 28.29 5.90 -0.06
N LYS A 279 28.38 7.13 0.45
CA LYS A 279 27.41 8.19 0.15
C LYS A 279 27.64 8.74 -1.26
N LEU A 280 26.59 9.27 -1.87
CA LEU A 280 26.67 10.07 -3.09
C LEU A 280 27.39 11.39 -2.80
N ASP A 281 28.02 11.97 -3.80
CA ASP A 281 28.59 13.32 -3.71
C ASP A 281 27.46 14.32 -3.40
N PRO A 282 27.53 15.10 -2.30
CA PRO A 282 26.51 16.12 -2.00
C PRO A 282 26.33 17.18 -3.11
N GLN A 283 27.32 17.37 -3.97
CA GLN A 283 27.26 18.28 -5.13
C GLN A 283 26.79 17.58 -6.43
N LEU A 284 26.42 16.30 -6.37
CA LEU A 284 25.90 15.56 -7.52
C LEU A 284 24.63 16.23 -8.05
N ASP A 285 24.64 16.60 -9.32
CA ASP A 285 23.45 17.07 -10.02
C ASP A 285 22.56 15.88 -10.39
N VAL A 286 21.68 15.49 -9.45
CA VAL A 286 20.81 14.32 -9.57
C VAL A 286 19.91 14.40 -10.80
N MET A 287 19.46 15.61 -11.16
CA MET A 287 18.56 15.82 -12.30
C MET A 287 19.23 15.60 -13.66
N LYS A 288 20.58 15.61 -13.71
CA LYS A 288 21.35 15.29 -14.93
C LYS A 288 21.75 13.83 -15.06
N LEU A 289 21.44 12.99 -14.07
CA LEU A 289 21.72 11.56 -14.16
C LEU A 289 20.91 10.91 -15.29
N PRO A 290 21.43 9.87 -15.97
CA PRO A 290 20.64 9.08 -16.90
C PRO A 290 19.40 8.50 -16.20
N VAL A 291 18.25 8.64 -16.84
CA VAL A 291 16.98 8.14 -16.31
C VAL A 291 16.85 6.65 -16.62
N LYS A 292 16.51 5.85 -15.60
CA LYS A 292 16.07 4.46 -15.71
C LYS A 292 14.54 4.46 -15.67
N SER A 293 13.92 4.04 -16.77
CA SER A 293 12.48 3.76 -16.80
C SER A 293 12.21 2.45 -16.07
N ILE A 294 11.13 2.42 -15.30
CA ILE A 294 10.73 1.32 -14.43
C ILE A 294 9.28 0.98 -14.77
N ASP A 295 9.06 -0.22 -15.28
CA ASP A 295 7.70 -0.66 -15.60
C ASP A 295 6.87 -0.76 -14.32
N LEU A 296 5.71 -0.10 -14.34
CA LEU A 296 4.69 -0.18 -13.30
C LEU A 296 3.61 -1.18 -13.74
N VAL A 297 3.45 -2.24 -12.96
CA VAL A 297 2.53 -3.35 -13.25
C VAL A 297 1.45 -3.41 -12.18
N SER A 298 0.18 -3.40 -12.56
CA SER A 298 -0.90 -3.64 -11.61
C SER A 298 -1.07 -5.14 -11.37
N ASP A 299 -0.91 -5.58 -10.13
CA ASP A 299 -1.28 -6.95 -9.78
C ASP A 299 -2.81 -7.08 -9.84
N HIS A 300 -3.29 -8.18 -10.40
CA HIS A 300 -4.71 -8.52 -10.44
C HIS A 300 -4.93 -9.90 -9.84
N LEU A 301 -5.19 -9.96 -8.55
CA LEU A 301 -5.36 -11.25 -7.85
C LEU A 301 -6.73 -11.89 -8.10
N HIS A 302 -7.72 -11.13 -8.59
CA HIS A 302 -9.07 -11.63 -8.79
C HIS A 302 -9.70 -11.11 -10.08
N THR A 303 -10.67 -11.85 -10.60
CA THR A 303 -11.60 -11.39 -11.63
C THR A 303 -13.00 -11.36 -11.06
N VAL A 304 -13.69 -10.23 -11.24
CA VAL A 304 -15.12 -10.08 -10.98
C VAL A 304 -15.84 -10.18 -12.32
N GLN A 305 -16.75 -11.14 -12.45
CA GLN A 305 -17.66 -11.18 -13.59
C GLN A 305 -18.98 -10.51 -13.21
N ILE A 306 -19.40 -9.53 -14.00
CA ILE A 306 -20.61 -8.73 -13.79
C ILE A 306 -21.39 -8.74 -15.11
N ASP A 307 -22.56 -9.38 -15.12
CA ASP A 307 -23.43 -9.49 -16.31
C ASP A 307 -22.67 -9.88 -17.59
N GLY A 308 -21.80 -10.89 -17.48
CA GLY A 308 -20.97 -11.42 -18.58
C GLY A 308 -19.68 -10.64 -18.88
N LYS A 309 -19.48 -9.46 -18.30
CA LYS A 309 -18.22 -8.70 -18.41
C LYS A 309 -17.23 -9.16 -17.35
N LYS A 310 -15.97 -9.39 -17.74
CA LYS A 310 -14.88 -9.70 -16.83
C LYS A 310 -14.12 -8.43 -16.48
N VAL A 311 -13.98 -8.14 -15.20
CA VAL A 311 -13.19 -7.03 -14.69
C VAL A 311 -12.12 -7.58 -13.75
N ASP A 312 -10.87 -7.30 -14.06
CA ASP A 312 -9.76 -7.69 -13.22
C ASP A 312 -9.57 -6.65 -12.11
N VAL A 313 -9.44 -7.15 -10.88
CA VAL A 313 -9.35 -6.31 -9.69
C VAL A 313 -8.10 -6.69 -8.89
N PRO A 314 -7.46 -5.73 -8.24
CA PRO A 314 -6.17 -5.97 -7.60
C PRO A 314 -6.27 -6.97 -6.47
N TYR A 315 -7.28 -6.85 -5.63
CA TYR A 315 -7.56 -7.78 -4.55
C TYR A 315 -9.01 -7.62 -4.09
N LEU A 316 -9.47 -8.63 -3.35
CA LEU A 316 -10.75 -8.62 -2.66
C LEU A 316 -10.50 -8.86 -1.18
N LEU A 317 -11.25 -8.17 -0.34
CA LEU A 317 -11.03 -8.22 1.10
C LEU A 317 -12.24 -8.85 1.79
N LYS A 318 -12.03 -9.85 2.63
CA LYS A 318 -13.07 -10.46 3.44
C LYS A 318 -12.99 -9.94 4.87
N LYS A 319 -14.06 -9.33 5.37
CA LYS A 319 -14.14 -8.82 6.74
C LYS A 319 -15.50 -9.17 7.32
N GLU A 320 -15.49 -9.83 8.48
CA GLU A 320 -16.72 -10.26 9.18
C GLU A 320 -17.66 -11.06 8.25
N GLY A 321 -17.09 -11.94 7.41
CA GLY A 321 -17.85 -12.72 6.43
C GLY A 321 -18.29 -11.95 5.17
N THR A 322 -18.18 -10.62 5.16
CA THR A 322 -18.52 -9.78 4.01
C THR A 322 -17.34 -9.64 3.06
N LEU A 323 -17.60 -9.81 1.77
CA LEU A 323 -16.60 -9.61 0.72
C LEU A 323 -16.71 -8.18 0.15
N TRP A 324 -15.56 -7.50 0.18
CA TRP A 324 -15.38 -6.12 -0.23
C TRP A 324 -14.61 -6.07 -1.55
N ILE A 325 -15.19 -5.36 -2.52
CA ILE A 325 -14.74 -5.27 -3.91
C ILE A 325 -14.30 -3.82 -4.18
N PRO A 326 -13.09 -3.59 -4.71
CA PRO A 326 -12.61 -2.24 -4.96
C PRO A 326 -13.45 -1.58 -6.06
N VAL A 327 -13.82 -0.33 -5.83
CA VAL A 327 -14.76 0.39 -6.70
C VAL A 327 -14.12 0.85 -8.00
N MET A 328 -12.88 1.36 -7.95
CA MET A 328 -12.27 2.08 -9.07
C MET A 328 -12.15 1.23 -10.34
N GLN A 329 -11.63 0.01 -10.23
CA GLN A 329 -11.46 -0.89 -11.39
C GLN A 329 -12.80 -1.26 -12.02
N LEU A 330 -13.84 -1.44 -11.20
CA LEU A 330 -15.19 -1.69 -11.70
C LEU A 330 -15.75 -0.45 -12.41
N ALA A 331 -15.58 0.73 -11.82
CA ALA A 331 -16.06 1.98 -12.39
C ALA A 331 -15.39 2.29 -13.73
N ASP A 332 -14.08 2.08 -13.85
CA ASP A 332 -13.35 2.29 -15.09
C ASP A 332 -13.80 1.32 -16.18
N ALA A 333 -13.91 0.03 -15.87
CA ALA A 333 -14.30 -1.01 -16.82
C ALA A 333 -15.79 -0.95 -17.23
N LEU A 334 -16.65 -0.41 -16.38
CA LEU A 334 -18.09 -0.31 -16.60
C LEU A 334 -18.57 1.12 -16.86
N HIS A 335 -17.63 2.07 -16.98
CA HIS A 335 -17.86 3.49 -17.26
C HIS A 335 -18.82 4.17 -16.26
N TRP A 336 -18.70 3.85 -14.97
CA TRP A 336 -19.49 4.49 -13.93
C TRP A 336 -18.99 5.90 -13.65
N THR A 337 -19.90 6.79 -13.30
CA THR A 337 -19.55 8.11 -12.77
C THR A 337 -19.49 8.04 -11.24
N ILE A 338 -18.36 8.43 -10.67
CA ILE A 338 -18.18 8.55 -9.22
C ILE A 338 -18.13 10.04 -8.85
N GLN A 339 -18.96 10.45 -7.88
CA GLN A 339 -19.00 11.81 -7.35
C GLN A 339 -18.80 11.78 -5.84
N GLY A 340 -17.69 12.33 -5.37
CA GLY A 340 -17.42 12.49 -3.95
C GLY A 340 -18.08 13.74 -3.36
N LYS A 341 -18.62 13.60 -2.15
CA LYS A 341 -19.13 14.69 -1.30
C LYS A 341 -18.61 14.44 0.11
N ASP A 342 -17.72 15.33 0.59
CA ASP A 342 -16.90 15.12 1.79
C ASP A 342 -15.95 13.91 1.57
N LEU A 343 -14.65 14.16 1.43
CA LEU A 343 -13.65 13.11 1.14
C LEU A 343 -12.91 12.66 2.42
N ARG A 344 -13.23 13.26 3.57
CA ARG A 344 -12.52 13.00 4.81
C ARG A 344 -12.82 11.59 5.32
N ALA A 345 -11.76 10.87 5.64
CA ALA A 345 -11.82 9.49 6.13
C ALA A 345 -12.72 9.39 7.38
N GLY A 346 -13.86 8.69 7.28
CA GLY A 346 -14.84 8.55 8.37
C GLY A 346 -16.13 9.39 8.22
N LYS A 347 -16.19 10.35 7.28
CA LYS A 347 -17.45 11.05 6.91
C LYS A 347 -17.77 10.98 5.42
N TYR A 348 -16.98 10.22 4.68
CA TYR A 348 -17.04 10.25 3.24
C TYR A 348 -18.42 9.92 2.68
N ARG A 349 -18.76 10.51 1.54
CA ARG A 349 -19.91 10.07 0.74
C ARG A 349 -19.54 10.03 -0.73
N TYR A 350 -19.75 8.88 -1.36
CA TYR A 350 -19.60 8.73 -2.81
C TYR A 350 -20.92 8.35 -3.44
N GLY A 351 -21.39 9.17 -4.37
CA GLY A 351 -22.44 8.77 -5.30
C GLY A 351 -21.83 8.01 -6.46
N ILE A 352 -22.22 6.76 -6.66
CA ILE A 352 -21.88 6.00 -7.87
C ILE A 352 -23.12 5.96 -8.73
N LYS A 353 -22.98 6.41 -9.98
CA LYS A 353 -24.07 6.52 -10.95
C LYS A 353 -23.75 5.68 -12.19
N THR A 354 -24.70 4.84 -12.58
CA THR A 354 -24.81 4.24 -13.91
C THR A 354 -25.85 5.02 -14.73
N ASP A 355 -26.12 4.59 -15.95
CA ASP A 355 -27.14 5.25 -16.79
C ASP A 355 -28.53 5.25 -16.15
N THR A 356 -28.85 4.20 -15.39
CA THR A 356 -30.21 3.94 -14.88
C THR A 356 -30.31 3.90 -13.36
N HIS A 357 -29.19 3.73 -12.65
CA HIS A 357 -29.19 3.54 -11.20
C HIS A 357 -28.17 4.43 -10.50
N ARG A 358 -28.39 4.67 -9.21
CA ARG A 358 -27.46 5.38 -8.34
C ARG A 358 -27.42 4.70 -6.98
N VAL A 359 -26.23 4.53 -6.43
CA VAL A 359 -26.02 4.11 -5.03
C VAL A 359 -25.16 5.15 -4.32
N GLU A 360 -25.39 5.33 -3.03
CA GLU A 360 -24.53 6.13 -2.16
C GLU A 360 -23.70 5.19 -1.27
N LEU A 361 -22.39 5.40 -1.28
CA LEU A 361 -21.41 4.75 -0.42
C LEU A 361 -20.99 5.71 0.69
N ALA A 362 -21.17 5.28 1.93
CA ALA A 362 -20.82 6.00 3.16
C ALA A 362 -20.17 5.02 4.17
N PRO A 363 -19.51 5.51 5.25
CA PRO A 363 -18.89 4.66 6.26
C PRO A 363 -19.80 3.57 6.87
N SER A 364 -21.11 3.75 6.84
CA SER A 364 -22.09 2.80 7.37
C SER A 364 -22.35 1.59 6.48
N ASN A 365 -22.02 1.66 5.18
CA ASN A 365 -22.27 0.58 4.22
C ASN A 365 -21.05 0.22 3.36
N SER A 366 -20.00 1.04 3.35
CA SER A 366 -18.78 0.86 2.56
C SER A 366 -17.54 1.03 3.41
N GLN A 367 -16.36 0.78 2.83
CA GLN A 367 -15.08 0.97 3.53
C GLN A 367 -14.08 1.71 2.64
N ILE A 368 -13.27 2.57 3.26
CA ILE A 368 -12.02 3.05 2.68
C ILE A 368 -10.89 2.36 3.42
N ILE A 369 -10.05 1.64 2.69
CA ILE A 369 -8.89 0.94 3.22
C ILE A 369 -7.70 1.37 2.37
N ASP A 370 -6.70 1.96 3.03
CA ASP A 370 -5.48 2.48 2.39
C ASP A 370 -5.75 3.39 1.18
N GLY A 371 -6.80 4.21 1.29
CA GLY A 371 -7.25 5.15 0.24
C GLY A 371 -8.12 4.56 -0.86
N HIS A 372 -8.39 3.25 -0.83
CA HIS A 372 -9.26 2.59 -1.81
C HIS A 372 -10.69 2.44 -1.27
N LEU A 373 -11.67 2.88 -2.05
CA LEU A 373 -13.09 2.69 -1.75
C LEU A 373 -13.51 1.26 -2.11
N PHE A 374 -14.24 0.61 -1.21
CA PHE A 374 -14.78 -0.73 -1.40
C PHE A 374 -16.29 -0.78 -1.27
N MET A 375 -16.91 -1.65 -2.06
CA MET A 375 -18.34 -1.94 -2.04
C MET A 375 -18.61 -3.43 -1.86
N THR A 376 -19.87 -3.81 -1.66
CA THR A 376 -20.30 -5.21 -1.56
C THR A 376 -21.03 -5.64 -2.82
N ARG A 377 -21.27 -6.96 -2.96
CA ARG A 377 -22.17 -7.49 -3.99
C ARG A 377 -23.59 -6.92 -3.90
N GLY A 378 -24.04 -6.54 -2.71
CA GLY A 378 -25.35 -5.90 -2.53
C GLY A 378 -25.43 -4.56 -3.25
N HIS A 379 -24.37 -3.75 -3.21
CA HIS A 379 -24.32 -2.48 -3.95
C HIS A 379 -24.30 -2.69 -5.46
N LEU A 380 -23.60 -3.71 -5.95
CA LEU A 380 -23.64 -4.07 -7.37
C LEU A 380 -25.06 -4.40 -7.82
N LYS A 381 -25.82 -5.15 -7.00
CA LYS A 381 -27.24 -5.40 -7.26
C LYS A 381 -28.08 -4.12 -7.25
N SER A 382 -27.84 -3.21 -6.31
CA SER A 382 -28.51 -1.89 -6.28
C SER A 382 -28.17 -1.00 -7.48
N LEU A 383 -27.02 -1.23 -8.13
CA LEU A 383 -26.64 -0.57 -9.38
C LEU A 383 -27.23 -1.23 -10.64
N GLY A 384 -28.02 -2.30 -10.46
CA GLY A 384 -28.74 -3.00 -11.53
C GLY A 384 -28.06 -4.28 -12.02
N TYR A 385 -26.95 -4.72 -11.41
CA TYR A 385 -26.21 -5.91 -11.84
C TYR A 385 -26.73 -7.18 -11.16
N GLY A 386 -27.18 -8.15 -11.95
CA GLY A 386 -27.84 -9.36 -11.44
C GLY A 386 -26.86 -10.48 -11.11
N ASP A 387 -25.90 -10.71 -12.01
CA ASP A 387 -24.97 -11.84 -11.95
C ASP A 387 -23.57 -11.35 -11.60
N VAL A 388 -23.19 -11.53 -10.33
CA VAL A 388 -21.83 -11.23 -9.84
C VAL A 388 -21.15 -12.51 -9.38
N THR A 389 -20.18 -12.98 -10.16
CA THR A 389 -19.31 -14.09 -9.79
C THR A 389 -17.87 -13.62 -9.64
N ILE A 390 -17.09 -14.33 -8.84
CA ILE A 390 -15.74 -13.93 -8.47
C ILE A 390 -14.84 -15.15 -8.54
N SER A 391 -13.68 -15.00 -9.15
CA SER A 391 -12.65 -16.05 -9.22
C SER A 391 -11.27 -15.47 -8.87
N SER A 392 -10.45 -16.27 -8.19
CA SER A 392 -9.05 -15.97 -7.93
C SER A 392 -8.20 -16.24 -9.18
N LYS A 393 -7.29 -15.33 -9.49
CA LYS A 393 -6.22 -15.53 -10.48
C LYS A 393 -5.00 -16.03 -9.71
N ARG A 394 -4.67 -17.29 -9.93
CA ARG A 394 -3.52 -17.95 -9.28
C ARG A 394 -2.24 -17.64 -10.02
#